data_AF-A0A838HSX6-F1
#
_entry.id   AF-A0A838HSX6-F1
#
_cell.length_a   1.000
_cell.length_b   1.000
_cell.length_c   1.000
_cell.angle_alpha   90.00
_cell.angle_beta   90.00
_cell.angle_gamma   90.00
#
_symmetry.space_group_name_H-M   'P 1'
#
loop_
_entity.id
_entity.type
_entity.pdbx_description
1 polymer ?
#
loop_
_entity_poly.entity_id
_entity_poly.type
_entity_poly.pdbx_seq_one_letter_code
_entity_poly.pdbx_strand_id
1 'polypeptide(L)'
;MHLLAYWVDGDDPAMTAELERLRGERARRAAAMVAKLQALGIDVALDRVHALAGTAPLGRPHVAAALVEAGAVADHATAFDLWLADGGPAYEPKAALSPEAGVRLIVRAGGVAVLAHPGLATREAGTDLALLDRLVVEGLAGIESDHVGHDEVVAAYWRRAADERGLLSTGGSDFHGGRKDSEIGARTTPREVVDALHARRRQEVGSW
;
A
#
# COMPACT_ATOMS: atom_id res chain seq x y z
N MET A 1 -5.88 -1.41 -2.51
CA MET A 1 -5.29 -0.25 -3.20
C MET A 1 -4.17 0.36 -2.38
N HIS A 2 -3.11 0.86 -3.03
CA HIS A 2 -2.03 1.63 -2.41
C HIS A 2 -1.79 2.94 -3.18
N LEU A 3 -1.33 3.96 -2.47
CA LEU A 3 -0.90 5.24 -3.05
C LEU A 3 0.58 5.44 -2.73
N LEU A 4 1.35 5.85 -3.72
CA LEU A 4 2.71 6.36 -3.57
C LEU A 4 2.62 7.86 -3.36
N ALA A 5 3.39 8.37 -2.41
CA ALA A 5 3.42 9.77 -2.06
C ALA A 5 4.85 10.29 -2.24
N TYR A 6 5.06 11.15 -3.23
CA TYR A 6 6.37 11.71 -3.55
C TYR A 6 6.47 13.17 -3.15
N TRP A 7 7.65 13.60 -2.70
CA TRP A 7 7.95 14.99 -2.31
C TRP A 7 6.96 15.61 -1.30
N VAL A 8 6.39 14.76 -0.44
CA VAL A 8 5.56 15.17 0.69
C VAL A 8 6.42 15.88 1.72
N ASP A 9 5.90 16.94 2.33
CA ASP A 9 6.48 17.52 3.53
C ASP A 9 6.33 16.54 4.71
N GLY A 10 7.47 16.02 5.18
CA GLY A 10 7.51 15.04 6.27
C GLY A 10 7.08 15.61 7.62
N ASP A 11 7.04 16.94 7.76
CA ASP A 11 6.63 17.63 8.98
C ASP A 11 5.17 18.14 8.89
N ASP A 12 4.45 17.86 7.80
CA ASP A 12 3.03 18.22 7.69
C ASP A 12 2.23 17.55 8.82
N PRO A 13 1.57 18.33 9.70
CA PRO A 13 0.98 17.78 10.91
C PRO A 13 -0.21 16.87 10.62
N ALA A 14 -0.96 17.12 9.53
CA ALA A 14 -2.08 16.27 9.14
C ALA A 14 -1.60 14.92 8.61
N MET A 15 -0.55 14.90 7.78
CA MET A 15 0.09 13.70 7.27
C MET A 15 0.67 12.87 8.42
N THR A 16 1.44 13.49 9.32
CA THR A 16 2.05 12.79 10.46
C THR A 16 0.99 12.20 11.37
N ALA A 17 -0.04 12.97 11.76
CA ALA A 17 -1.12 12.48 12.59
C ALA A 17 -1.87 11.29 11.96
N GLU A 18 -2.14 11.33 10.65
CA GLU A 18 -2.83 10.25 9.96
C GLU A 18 -1.96 9.00 9.80
N LEU A 19 -0.65 9.15 9.50
CA LEU A 19 0.29 8.04 9.47
C LEU A 19 0.44 7.38 10.85
N GLU A 20 0.49 8.16 11.93
CA GLU A 20 0.50 7.67 13.30
C GLU A 20 -0.78 6.90 13.63
N ARG A 21 -1.94 7.48 13.30
CA ARG A 21 -3.24 6.81 13.47
C ARG A 21 -3.25 5.46 12.74
N LEU A 22 -2.85 5.42 11.47
CA LEU A 22 -2.80 4.20 10.67
C LEU A 22 -1.80 3.15 11.21
N ARG A 23 -0.67 3.58 11.79
CA ARG A 23 0.25 2.68 12.52
C ARG A 23 -0.40 2.12 13.78
N GLY A 24 -1.10 2.95 14.53
CA GLY A 24 -1.89 2.53 15.70
C GLY A 24 -2.96 1.50 15.34
N GLU A 25 -3.69 1.70 14.23
CA GLU A 25 -4.67 0.71 13.75
C GLU A 25 -4.02 -0.63 13.37
N ARG A 26 -2.80 -0.62 12.83
CA ARG A 26 -2.05 -1.86 12.55
C ARG A 26 -1.71 -2.62 13.83
N ALA A 27 -1.34 -1.92 14.91
CA ALA A 27 -1.07 -2.54 16.20
C ALA A 27 -2.34 -3.15 16.81
N ARG A 28 -3.45 -2.41 16.82
CA ARG A 28 -4.75 -2.92 17.29
C ARG A 28 -5.22 -4.13 16.48
N ARG A 29 -5.08 -4.05 15.16
CA ARG A 29 -5.40 -5.16 14.26
C ARG A 29 -4.56 -6.39 14.57
N ALA A 30 -3.24 -6.24 14.74
CA ALA A 30 -2.37 -7.36 15.10
C ALA A 30 -2.79 -8.00 16.44
N ALA A 31 -3.11 -7.19 17.45
CA ALA A 31 -3.62 -7.67 18.73
C ALA A 31 -4.94 -8.46 18.59
N ALA A 32 -5.89 -7.94 17.80
CA ALA A 32 -7.15 -8.62 17.53
C ALA A 32 -6.94 -9.96 16.79
N MET A 33 -6.05 -10.00 15.81
CA MET A 33 -5.71 -11.24 15.10
C MET A 33 -5.10 -12.28 16.05
N VAL A 34 -4.16 -11.87 16.90
CA VAL A 34 -3.55 -12.75 17.92
C VAL A 34 -4.61 -13.27 18.89
N ALA A 35 -5.51 -12.42 19.39
CA ALA A 35 -6.58 -12.84 20.27
C ALA A 35 -7.50 -13.89 19.61
N LYS A 36 -7.81 -13.75 18.32
CA LYS A 36 -8.57 -14.75 17.56
C LYS A 36 -7.82 -16.08 17.45
N LEU A 37 -6.52 -16.05 17.16
CA LEU A 37 -5.69 -17.26 17.12
C LEU A 37 -5.65 -17.96 18.48
N GLN A 38 -5.49 -17.22 19.57
CA GLN A 38 -5.50 -17.76 20.93
C GLN A 38 -6.85 -18.39 21.28
N ALA A 39 -7.96 -17.76 20.89
CA ALA A 39 -9.30 -18.33 21.07
C ALA A 39 -9.51 -19.64 20.27
N LEU A 40 -8.75 -19.84 19.19
CA LEU A 40 -8.70 -21.08 18.40
C LEU A 40 -7.72 -22.11 18.98
N GLY A 41 -7.12 -21.85 20.14
CA GLY A 41 -6.17 -22.74 20.79
C GLY A 41 -4.75 -22.66 20.25
N ILE A 42 -4.43 -21.63 19.47
CA ILE A 42 -3.09 -21.44 18.88
C ILE A 42 -2.29 -20.49 19.77
N ASP A 43 -1.20 -20.98 20.35
CA ASP A 43 -0.35 -20.22 21.27
C ASP A 43 0.62 -19.30 20.50
N VAL A 44 0.14 -18.10 20.17
CA VAL A 44 0.95 -17.01 19.62
C VAL A 44 0.91 -15.83 20.57
N ALA A 45 2.09 -15.31 20.93
CA ALA A 45 2.23 -14.13 21.76
C ALA A 45 2.30 -12.84 20.93
N LEU A 46 1.53 -11.82 21.32
CA LEU A 46 1.54 -10.51 20.65
C LEU A 46 2.93 -9.84 20.72
N ASP A 47 3.63 -9.98 21.84
CA ASP A 47 4.99 -9.44 22.00
C ASP A 47 5.97 -10.06 21.00
N ARG A 48 5.78 -11.35 20.65
CA ARG A 48 6.61 -11.99 19.64
C ARG A 48 6.33 -11.44 18.24
N VAL A 49 5.06 -11.16 17.92
CA VAL A 49 4.70 -10.48 16.66
C VAL A 49 5.35 -9.10 16.57
N HIS A 50 5.39 -8.34 17.67
CA HIS A 50 6.09 -7.05 17.72
C HIS A 50 7.60 -7.21 17.53
N ALA A 51 8.22 -8.17 18.22
CA ALA A 51 9.65 -8.44 18.08
C ALA A 51 10.04 -8.82 16.64
N LEU A 52 9.20 -9.60 15.95
CA LEU A 52 9.41 -9.98 14.55
C LEU A 52 9.22 -8.82 13.57
N ALA A 53 8.39 -7.83 13.92
CA ALA A 53 8.25 -6.60 13.13
C ALA A 53 9.43 -5.64 13.35
N GLY A 54 10.01 -5.60 14.55
CA GLY A 54 11.08 -4.67 14.89
C GLY A 54 10.59 -3.22 14.74
N THR A 55 11.25 -2.46 13.86
CA THR A 55 10.85 -1.07 13.53
C THR A 55 9.86 -0.98 12.36
N ALA A 56 9.56 -2.11 11.69
CA ALA A 56 8.65 -2.12 10.56
C ALA A 56 7.18 -1.97 11.01
N PRO A 57 6.31 -1.36 10.19
CA PRO A 57 4.88 -1.31 10.48
C PRO A 57 4.27 -2.71 10.60
N LEU A 58 3.51 -2.95 11.67
CA LEU A 58 2.82 -4.23 11.90
C LEU A 58 1.89 -4.62 10.76
N GLY A 59 1.75 -5.93 10.56
CA GLY A 59 0.97 -6.50 9.47
C GLY A 59 0.89 -8.02 9.54
N ARG A 60 0.02 -8.60 8.71
CA ARG A 60 -0.20 -10.05 8.64
C ARG A 60 1.09 -10.87 8.44
N PRO A 61 2.08 -10.43 7.65
CA PRO A 61 3.32 -11.19 7.51
C PRO A 61 4.05 -11.43 8.84
N HIS A 62 3.96 -10.50 9.80
CA HIS A 62 4.56 -10.67 11.12
C HIS A 62 3.78 -11.66 12.00
N VAL A 63 2.45 -11.71 11.86
CA VAL A 63 1.60 -12.72 12.52
C VAL A 63 1.86 -14.11 11.91
N ALA A 64 1.99 -14.19 10.57
CA ALA A 64 2.37 -15.42 9.87
C ALA A 64 3.74 -15.93 10.33
N ALA A 65 4.73 -15.04 10.44
CA ALA A 65 6.05 -15.40 10.95
C ALA A 65 5.98 -15.94 12.39
N ALA A 66 5.16 -15.34 13.26
CA ALA A 66 4.97 -15.84 14.62
C ALA A 66 4.27 -17.22 14.66
N LEU A 67 3.32 -17.48 13.77
CA LEU A 67 2.67 -18.79 13.63
C LEU A 67 3.64 -19.87 13.18
N VAL A 68 4.53 -19.55 12.23
CA VAL A 68 5.59 -20.45 11.77
C VAL A 68 6.57 -20.72 12.92
N GLU A 69 7.02 -19.68 13.63
CA GLU A 69 7.95 -19.84 14.74
C GLU A 69 7.37 -20.64 15.91
N ALA A 70 6.06 -20.50 16.18
CA ALA A 70 5.34 -21.30 17.15
C ALA A 70 5.09 -22.76 16.71
N GLY A 71 5.47 -23.13 15.47
CA GLY A 71 5.24 -24.46 14.91
C GLY A 71 3.76 -24.74 14.59
N ALA A 72 2.90 -23.73 14.57
CA ALA A 72 1.47 -23.88 14.29
C ALA A 72 1.18 -24.15 12.80
N VAL A 73 2.09 -23.73 11.92
CA VAL A 73 2.02 -23.92 10.45
C VAL A 73 3.43 -24.07 9.88
N ALA A 74 3.55 -24.71 8.71
CA ALA A 74 4.85 -25.00 8.09
C ALA A 74 5.51 -23.77 7.46
N ASP A 75 4.71 -22.87 6.88
CA ASP A 75 5.20 -21.70 6.17
C ASP A 75 4.18 -20.55 6.16
N HIS A 76 4.58 -19.42 5.57
CA HIS A 76 3.73 -18.24 5.48
C HIS A 76 2.50 -18.48 4.61
N ALA A 77 2.63 -19.20 3.50
CA ALA A 77 1.51 -19.47 2.60
C ALA A 77 0.39 -20.22 3.34
N THR A 78 0.77 -21.28 4.05
CA THR A 78 -0.12 -22.07 4.91
C THR A 78 -0.76 -21.20 6.00
N ALA A 79 -0.02 -20.26 6.60
CA ALA A 79 -0.58 -19.32 7.57
C ALA A 79 -1.70 -18.46 6.98
N PHE A 80 -1.49 -17.93 5.76
CA PHE A 80 -2.51 -17.14 5.06
C PHE A 80 -3.72 -18.01 4.69
N ASP A 81 -3.49 -19.16 4.07
CA ASP A 81 -4.56 -20.04 3.58
C ASP A 81 -5.47 -20.54 4.70
N LEU A 82 -4.89 -20.89 5.85
CA LEU A 82 -5.67 -21.43 6.98
C LEU A 82 -6.29 -20.35 7.86
N TRP A 83 -5.60 -19.23 8.08
CA TRP A 83 -5.92 -18.32 9.19
C TRP A 83 -6.08 -16.85 8.80
N LEU A 84 -5.17 -16.31 7.98
CA LEU A 84 -4.97 -14.86 7.87
C LEU A 84 -5.50 -14.22 6.57
N ALA A 85 -5.91 -15.03 5.59
CA ALA A 85 -6.54 -14.55 4.36
C ALA A 85 -7.83 -13.78 4.65
N ASP A 86 -8.28 -12.98 3.68
CA ASP A 86 -9.51 -12.21 3.84
C ASP A 86 -10.71 -13.16 4.05
N GLY A 87 -11.51 -12.90 5.08
CA GLY A 87 -12.59 -13.80 5.52
C GLY A 87 -12.14 -15.04 6.32
N GLY A 88 -10.83 -15.25 6.51
CA GLY A 88 -10.28 -16.35 7.29
C GLY A 88 -10.58 -16.27 8.80
N PRO A 89 -10.37 -17.36 9.56
CA PRO A 89 -10.74 -17.43 10.98
C PRO A 89 -10.10 -16.38 11.89
N ALA A 90 -8.85 -16.00 11.62
CA ALA A 90 -8.12 -14.97 12.36
C ALA A 90 -8.06 -13.65 11.59
N TYR A 91 -8.84 -13.48 10.52
CA TYR A 91 -8.88 -12.25 9.76
C TYR A 91 -9.46 -11.12 10.60
N GLU A 92 -8.81 -9.97 10.56
CA GLU A 92 -9.36 -8.71 11.05
C GLU A 92 -9.29 -7.69 9.91
N PRO A 93 -10.36 -6.95 9.60
CA PRO A 93 -10.31 -5.90 8.58
C PRO A 93 -9.25 -4.84 8.92
N LYS A 94 -8.61 -4.32 7.89
CA LYS A 94 -7.66 -3.21 8.04
C LYS A 94 -8.42 -1.90 7.97
N ALA A 95 -8.38 -1.11 9.05
CA ALA A 95 -8.78 0.28 8.97
C ALA A 95 -7.87 1.02 7.98
N ALA A 96 -8.49 1.72 7.03
CA ALA A 96 -7.81 2.42 5.96
C ALA A 96 -8.45 3.79 5.75
N LEU A 97 -7.65 4.71 5.22
CA LEU A 97 -8.13 5.96 4.66
C LEU A 97 -8.82 5.66 3.32
N SER A 98 -9.89 6.40 2.99
CA SER A 98 -10.46 6.28 1.65
C SER A 98 -9.41 6.71 0.60
N PRO A 99 -9.40 6.11 -0.60
CA PRO A 99 -8.49 6.52 -1.66
C PRO A 99 -8.50 8.03 -1.93
N GLU A 100 -9.68 8.63 -2.01
CA GLU A 100 -9.89 10.07 -2.24
C GLU A 100 -9.27 10.90 -1.11
N ALA A 101 -9.48 10.51 0.14
CA ALA A 101 -8.89 11.19 1.28
C ALA A 101 -7.36 11.05 1.33
N GLY A 102 -6.81 9.92 0.88
CA GLY A 102 -5.37 9.71 0.74
C GLY A 102 -4.74 10.63 -0.30
N VAL A 103 -5.35 10.74 -1.49
CA VAL A 103 -4.89 11.69 -2.51
C VAL A 103 -4.93 13.12 -1.99
N ARG A 104 -6.06 13.54 -1.39
CA ARG A 104 -6.17 14.90 -0.80
C ARG A 104 -5.10 15.18 0.24
N LEU A 105 -4.82 14.22 1.12
CA LEU A 105 -3.82 14.38 2.17
C LEU A 105 -2.43 14.60 1.58
N ILE A 106 -2.03 13.77 0.60
CA ILE A 106 -0.75 13.89 -0.09
C ILE A 106 -0.61 15.23 -0.79
N VAL A 107 -1.65 15.65 -1.53
CA VAL A 107 -1.65 16.91 -2.28
C VAL A 107 -1.60 18.13 -1.34
N ARG A 108 -2.33 18.09 -0.21
CA ARG A 108 -2.30 19.18 0.79
C ARG A 108 -0.94 19.31 1.47
N ALA A 109 -0.27 18.19 1.73
CA ALA A 109 1.09 18.17 2.27
C ALA A 109 2.18 18.51 1.22
N GLY A 110 1.83 19.18 0.12
CA GLY A 110 2.76 19.63 -0.93
C GLY A 110 3.36 18.53 -1.81
N GLY A 111 2.87 17.30 -1.68
CA GLY A 111 3.36 16.13 -2.39
C GLY A 111 2.59 15.82 -3.68
N VAL A 112 2.98 14.70 -4.31
CA VAL A 112 2.40 14.18 -5.53
C VAL A 112 1.93 12.75 -5.29
N ALA A 113 0.64 12.51 -5.55
CA ALA A 113 0.02 11.20 -5.39
C ALA A 113 0.09 10.40 -6.70
N VAL A 114 0.53 9.15 -6.60
CA VAL A 114 0.55 8.17 -7.69
C VAL A 114 -0.16 6.89 -7.24
N LEU A 115 -1.01 6.34 -8.10
CA LEU A 115 -1.71 5.09 -7.82
C LEU A 115 -0.76 3.90 -8.04
N ALA A 116 -0.46 3.15 -6.97
CA ALA A 116 0.49 2.04 -7.04
C ALA A 116 -0.15 0.77 -7.59
N HIS A 117 0.56 0.11 -8.51
CA HIS A 117 0.31 -1.22 -9.07
C HIS A 117 -1.19 -1.61 -9.13
N PRO A 118 -2.05 -0.83 -9.83
CA PRO A 118 -3.51 -0.99 -9.79
C PRO A 118 -4.02 -2.33 -10.34
N GLY A 119 -3.23 -3.02 -11.17
CA GLY A 119 -3.54 -4.35 -11.68
C GLY A 119 -3.37 -5.48 -10.67
N LEU A 120 -2.78 -5.22 -9.50
CA LEU A 120 -2.62 -6.20 -8.43
C LEU A 120 -3.76 -6.22 -7.41
N ALA A 121 -4.75 -5.33 -7.54
CA ALA A 121 -5.88 -5.29 -6.62
C ALA A 121 -6.70 -6.59 -6.69
N THR A 122 -6.86 -7.29 -5.56
CA THR A 122 -7.66 -8.50 -5.46
C THR A 122 -9.17 -8.20 -5.53
N ARG A 123 -9.94 -9.22 -5.91
CA ARG A 123 -11.34 -9.22 -6.42
C ARG A 123 -12.41 -8.40 -5.68
N GLU A 124 -12.19 -7.91 -4.47
CA GLU A 124 -13.22 -7.18 -3.70
C GLU A 124 -13.04 -5.66 -3.67
N ALA A 125 -11.89 -5.14 -4.11
CA ALA A 125 -11.60 -3.69 -4.13
C ALA A 125 -10.71 -3.32 -5.32
N GLY A 126 -11.03 -3.86 -6.49
CA GLY A 126 -10.36 -3.55 -7.75
C GLY A 126 -10.37 -2.04 -8.01
N THR A 127 -9.24 -1.50 -8.44
CA THR A 127 -9.24 -0.17 -9.04
C THR A 127 -10.07 -0.24 -10.32
N ASP A 128 -11.20 0.45 -10.38
CA ASP A 128 -11.95 0.66 -11.61
C ASP A 128 -11.75 2.09 -12.15
N LEU A 129 -12.20 2.31 -13.38
CA LEU A 129 -12.08 3.61 -14.03
C LEU A 129 -12.90 4.69 -13.30
N ALA A 130 -14.03 4.33 -12.68
CA ALA A 130 -14.87 5.29 -11.95
C ALA A 130 -14.18 5.80 -10.67
N LEU A 131 -13.46 4.93 -9.97
CA LEU A 131 -12.60 5.30 -8.86
C LEU A 131 -11.42 6.13 -9.35
N LEU A 132 -10.76 5.72 -10.43
CA LEU A 132 -9.68 6.51 -11.02
C LEU A 132 -10.14 7.94 -11.37
N ASP A 133 -11.33 8.10 -11.95
CA ASP A 133 -11.91 9.42 -12.26
C ASP A 133 -12.10 10.27 -11.00
N ARG A 134 -12.59 9.67 -9.90
CA ARG A 134 -12.68 10.37 -8.61
C ARG A 134 -11.31 10.77 -8.09
N LEU A 135 -10.30 9.91 -8.20
CA LEU A 135 -8.94 10.22 -7.74
C LEU A 135 -8.30 11.36 -8.56
N VAL A 136 -8.56 11.43 -9.87
CA VAL A 136 -8.13 12.53 -10.73
C VAL A 136 -8.70 13.86 -10.22
N VAL A 137 -9.99 13.90 -9.84
CA VAL A 137 -10.63 15.10 -9.26
C VAL A 137 -9.93 15.56 -7.98
N GLU A 138 -9.48 14.62 -7.15
CA GLU A 138 -8.76 14.93 -5.90
C GLU A 138 -7.31 15.36 -6.12
N GLY A 139 -6.78 15.22 -7.35
CA GLY A 139 -5.43 15.64 -7.72
C GLY A 139 -4.42 14.51 -7.88
N LEU A 140 -4.85 13.29 -8.17
CA LEU A 140 -3.95 12.21 -8.59
C LEU A 140 -3.15 12.66 -9.82
N ALA A 141 -1.84 12.43 -9.81
CA ALA A 141 -0.94 12.91 -10.85
C ALA A 141 -0.37 11.79 -11.74
N GLY A 142 -0.40 10.55 -11.25
CA GLY A 142 0.13 9.42 -12.00
C GLY A 142 -0.38 8.08 -11.54
N ILE A 143 0.05 7.06 -12.28
CA ILE A 143 -0.31 5.67 -12.09
C ILE A 143 0.91 4.80 -12.38
N GLU A 144 1.14 3.77 -11.57
CA GLU A 144 2.21 2.81 -11.77
C GLU A 144 1.74 1.71 -12.72
N SER A 145 1.79 2.04 -14.02
CA SER A 145 1.43 1.12 -15.10
C SER A 145 2.49 0.03 -15.29
N ASP A 146 3.76 0.37 -15.09
CA ASP A 146 4.91 -0.50 -15.34
C ASP A 146 5.41 -1.16 -14.06
N HIS A 147 4.75 -2.23 -13.65
CA HIS A 147 5.06 -2.98 -12.44
C HIS A 147 5.46 -4.42 -12.77
N VAL A 148 6.33 -5.05 -11.97
CA VAL A 148 6.79 -6.43 -12.18
C VAL A 148 5.67 -7.47 -12.18
N GLY A 149 4.59 -7.17 -11.45
CA GLY A 149 3.38 -8.01 -11.39
C GLY A 149 2.34 -7.69 -12.46
N HIS A 150 2.60 -6.76 -13.38
CA HIS A 150 1.74 -6.53 -14.54
C HIS A 150 2.33 -7.24 -15.76
N ASP A 151 1.51 -8.04 -16.44
CA ASP A 151 1.82 -8.45 -17.81
C ASP A 151 1.60 -7.27 -18.78
N GLU A 152 1.97 -7.45 -20.04
CA GLU A 152 1.86 -6.38 -21.03
C GLU A 152 0.41 -5.97 -21.31
N VAL A 153 -0.56 -6.88 -21.14
CA VAL A 153 -1.98 -6.56 -21.34
C VAL A 153 -2.46 -5.62 -20.24
N VAL A 154 -2.14 -5.93 -18.98
CA VAL A 154 -2.46 -5.10 -17.82
C VAL A 154 -1.72 -3.77 -17.88
N ALA A 155 -0.43 -3.79 -18.23
CA ALA A 155 0.36 -2.57 -18.35
C ALA A 155 -0.21 -1.65 -19.45
N ALA A 156 -0.47 -2.17 -20.65
CA ALA A 156 -1.05 -1.39 -21.75
C ALA A 156 -2.43 -0.81 -21.40
N TYR A 157 -3.28 -1.58 -20.69
CA TYR A 157 -4.56 -1.09 -20.19
C TYR A 157 -4.40 0.13 -19.29
N TRP A 158 -3.50 0.07 -18.30
CA TRP A 158 -3.30 1.17 -17.36
C TRP A 158 -2.56 2.35 -17.96
N ARG A 159 -1.62 2.14 -18.90
CA ARG A 159 -0.99 3.24 -19.66
C ARG A 159 -2.05 4.02 -20.44
N ARG A 160 -2.94 3.32 -21.16
CA ARG A 160 -4.05 3.95 -21.88
C ARG A 160 -4.99 4.70 -20.94
N ALA A 161 -5.38 4.08 -19.82
CA ALA A 161 -6.26 4.72 -18.85
C ALA A 161 -5.63 6.00 -18.26
N ALA A 162 -4.29 6.01 -18.09
CA ALA A 162 -3.52 7.17 -17.66
C ALA A 162 -3.61 8.31 -18.69
N ASP A 163 -3.31 7.99 -19.95
CA ASP A 163 -3.25 8.95 -21.06
C ASP A 163 -4.61 9.63 -21.26
N GLU A 164 -5.70 8.85 -21.24
CA GLU A 164 -7.07 9.36 -21.38
C GLU A 164 -7.48 10.35 -20.27
N ARG A 165 -6.76 10.36 -19.13
CA ARG A 165 -7.01 11.21 -17.95
C ARG A 165 -5.93 12.26 -17.71
N GLY A 166 -4.93 12.35 -18.59
CA GLY A 166 -3.80 13.27 -18.42
C GLY A 166 -2.91 12.96 -17.21
N LEU A 167 -2.90 11.69 -16.78
CA LEU A 167 -2.04 11.15 -15.73
C LEU A 167 -0.70 10.70 -16.32
N LEU A 168 0.35 10.73 -15.51
CA LEU A 168 1.67 10.22 -15.89
C LEU A 168 1.82 8.73 -15.57
N SER A 169 2.30 7.95 -16.53
CA SER A 169 2.62 6.52 -16.33
C SER A 169 4.01 6.35 -15.71
N THR A 170 4.05 5.68 -14.57
CA THR A 170 5.28 5.38 -13.82
C THR A 170 5.57 3.89 -13.81
N GLY A 171 6.82 3.55 -13.48
CA GLY A 171 7.26 2.19 -13.26
C GLY A 171 8.11 2.03 -12.00
N GLY A 172 7.92 0.90 -11.34
CA GLY A 172 8.55 0.58 -10.07
C GLY A 172 8.75 -0.92 -9.87
N SER A 173 9.88 -1.26 -9.25
CA SER A 173 10.22 -2.66 -8.95
C SER A 173 9.41 -3.25 -7.79
N ASP A 174 8.85 -2.42 -6.91
CA ASP A 174 8.28 -2.88 -5.63
C ASP A 174 9.23 -3.83 -4.89
N PHE A 175 10.52 -3.44 -4.83
CA PHE A 175 11.57 -4.25 -4.23
C PHE A 175 11.37 -4.42 -2.71
N HIS A 176 11.41 -5.67 -2.25
CA HIS A 176 11.16 -6.05 -0.85
C HIS A 176 12.38 -6.72 -0.18
N GLY A 177 13.61 -6.43 -0.63
CA GLY A 177 14.82 -6.96 0.00
C GLY A 177 15.03 -8.46 -0.19
N GLY A 178 14.65 -9.00 -1.36
CA GLY A 178 14.75 -10.44 -1.67
C GLY A 178 13.61 -11.31 -1.11
N ARG A 179 12.61 -10.73 -0.43
CA ARG A 179 11.41 -11.45 0.06
C ARG A 179 10.39 -11.75 -1.04
N LYS A 180 10.51 -11.08 -2.19
CA LYS A 180 9.71 -11.29 -3.41
C LYS A 180 10.67 -11.52 -4.57
N ASP A 181 10.19 -12.16 -5.62
CA ASP A 181 10.89 -12.33 -6.89
C ASP A 181 10.89 -11.03 -7.70
N SER A 182 11.42 -9.96 -7.12
CA SER A 182 11.64 -8.69 -7.79
C SER A 182 13.00 -8.14 -7.40
N GLU A 183 13.75 -7.69 -8.40
CA GLU A 183 15.04 -7.02 -8.22
C GLU A 183 14.86 -5.51 -8.30
N ILE A 184 15.69 -4.78 -7.55
CA ILE A 184 15.70 -3.31 -7.63
C ILE A 184 16.01 -2.89 -9.08
N GLY A 185 15.18 -2.00 -9.62
CA GLY A 185 15.31 -1.53 -11.01
C GLY A 185 14.72 -2.48 -12.07
N ALA A 186 14.04 -3.56 -11.69
CA ALA A 186 13.34 -4.44 -12.64
C ALA A 186 12.27 -3.71 -13.49
N ARG A 187 11.75 -2.59 -12.98
CA ARG A 187 11.00 -1.57 -13.72
C ARG A 187 11.48 -0.19 -13.28
N THR A 188 11.43 0.77 -14.19
CA THR A 188 11.93 2.13 -13.96
C THR A 188 10.95 3.17 -14.51
N THR A 189 11.07 4.39 -14.01
CA THR A 189 10.35 5.56 -14.54
C THR A 189 11.35 6.43 -15.31
N PRO A 190 11.08 6.80 -16.58
CA PRO A 190 11.95 7.70 -17.33
C PRO A 190 12.14 9.05 -16.61
N ARG A 191 13.33 9.65 -16.76
CA ARG A 191 13.68 10.88 -16.04
C ARG A 191 12.70 12.02 -16.36
N GLU A 192 12.31 12.15 -17.62
CA GLU A 192 11.34 13.16 -18.05
C GLU A 192 9.97 13.01 -17.38
N VAL A 193 9.55 11.78 -17.06
CA VAL A 193 8.30 11.53 -16.31
C VAL A 193 8.47 11.93 -14.85
N VAL A 194 9.63 11.67 -14.25
CA VAL A 194 9.95 12.11 -12.88
C VAL A 194 9.91 13.63 -12.79
N ASP A 195 10.53 14.33 -13.74
CA ASP A 195 10.53 15.80 -13.78
C ASP A 195 9.12 16.35 -14.01
N ALA A 196 8.33 15.72 -14.89
CA ALA A 196 6.94 16.08 -15.13
C ALA A 196 6.06 15.86 -13.89
N LEU A 197 6.25 14.77 -13.14
CA LEU A 197 5.57 14.53 -11.87
C LEU A 197 5.94 15.59 -10.84
N HIS A 198 7.24 15.92 -10.71
CA HIS A 198 7.69 16.95 -9.78
C HIS A 198 7.05 18.31 -10.09
N ALA A 199 6.88 18.66 -11.38
CA ALA A 199 6.20 19.87 -11.80
C ALA A 199 4.69 19.90 -11.46
N ARG A 200 4.07 18.75 -11.15
CA ARG A 200 2.65 18.68 -10.71
C ARG A 200 2.44 19.03 -9.24
N ARG A 201 3.51 19.25 -8.46
CA ARG A 201 3.38 19.75 -7.09
C ARG A 201 2.62 21.08 -7.12
N ARG A 202 1.55 21.18 -6.33
CA ARG A 202 0.84 22.45 -6.18
C ARG A 202 1.75 23.41 -5.43
N GLN A 203 2.17 24.49 -6.08
CA GLN A 203 2.69 25.64 -5.35
C GLN A 203 1.50 26.22 -4.58
N GLU A 204 1.64 26.42 -3.28
CA GLU A 204 0.66 27.20 -2.54
C GLU A 204 0.48 28.53 -3.26
N VAL A 205 -0.77 28.86 -3.62
CA VAL A 205 -1.11 30.24 -3.93
C VAL A 205 -0.88 30.98 -2.62
N GLY A 206 0.23 31.73 -2.56
CA GLY A 206 0.58 32.54 -1.41
C GLY A 206 -0.64 33.30 -0.91
N SER A 207 -0.98 33.09 0.36
CA SER A 207 -1.95 33.95 1.04
C SER A 207 -1.32 35.34 1.11
N TRP A 208 -1.98 36.29 0.42
CA TRP A 208 -1.69 37.71 0.45
C TRP A 208 -2.07 38.33 1.79
#